data_AF-A0A9X4P1B0-F1
#
_entry.id   AF-A0A9X4P1B0-F1
#
_cell.length_a   1.000
_cell.length_b   1.000
_cell.length_c   1.000
_cell.angle_alpha   90.00
_cell.angle_beta   90.00
_cell.angle_gamma   90.00
#
_symmetry.space_group_name_H-M   'P 1'
#
loop_
_entity.id
_entity.type
_entity.pdbx_description
1 polymer ?
#
loop_
_entity_poly.entity_id
_entity_poly.type
_entity_poly.pdbx_seq_one_letter_code
_entity_poly.pdbx_strand_id
1 'polypeptide(L)' 'MTGLKDIKPVAALGGKPLYSAEQMQEYAKAQAKKVFWNSVKGTSEDRLLLARSIDYAFKEVQDDEV' A
#
# COMPACT_ATOMS: atom_id res chain seq x y z
N MET A 1 -4.16 -4.41 10.08
CA MET A 1 -3.81 -3.29 9.18
C MET A 1 -2.54 -2.65 9.71
N THR A 2 -1.46 -2.74 8.95
CA THR A 2 -0.15 -2.17 9.28
C THR A 2 -0.18 -0.66 9.02
N GLY A 3 0.07 0.15 10.05
CA GLY A 3 0.28 1.59 9.94
C GLY A 3 1.75 1.92 9.70
N LEU A 4 2.06 3.17 9.32
CA LEU A 4 3.44 3.62 9.08
C LEU A 4 4.33 3.45 10.32
N LYS A 5 3.73 3.52 11.51
CA LYS A 5 4.35 3.28 12.82
C LYS A 5 4.79 1.82 13.05
N ASP A 6 4.24 0.88 12.29
CA ASP A 6 4.53 -0.55 12.40
C ASP A 6 5.65 -0.97 11.44
N ILE A 7 6.09 -0.06 10.56
CA ILE A 7 7.21 -0.25 9.63
C ILE A 7 8.48 0.27 10.30
N LYS A 8 9.53 -0.57 10.36
CA LYS A 8 10.83 -0.12 10.86
C LYS A 8 11.47 0.83 9.85
N PRO A 9 11.79 2.09 10.22
CA PRO A 9 12.45 3.02 9.32
C PRO A 9 13.87 2.55 8.99
N VAL A 10 14.36 2.94 7.82
CA VAL A 10 15.70 2.57 7.33
C VAL A 10 16.77 3.53 7.86
N ALA A 11 16.39 4.78 8.11
CA ALA A 11 17.27 5.81 8.67
C ALA A 11 16.46 6.87 9.42
N ALA A 12 17.15 7.84 10.02
CA ALA A 12 16.54 9.06 10.53
C ALA A 12 17.36 10.28 10.15
N LEU A 13 16.69 11.33 9.67
CA LEU A 13 17.32 12.61 9.34
C LEU A 13 16.70 13.71 10.21
N GLY A 14 17.50 14.32 11.09
CA GLY A 14 17.02 15.35 12.02
C GLY A 14 15.91 14.84 12.96
N GLY A 15 15.98 13.57 13.39
CA GLY A 15 14.97 12.94 14.23
C GLY A 15 13.70 12.49 13.49
N LYS A 16 13.61 12.70 12.17
CA LYS A 16 12.49 12.23 11.36
C LYS A 16 12.81 10.86 10.74
N PRO A 17 11.95 9.85 10.88
CA PRO A 17 12.15 8.54 10.27
C PRO A 17 12.10 8.64 8.74
N LEU A 18 13.04 7.98 8.09
CA LEU A 18 13.09 7.81 6.64
C LEU A 18 12.74 6.36 6.31
N TYR A 19 11.90 6.18 5.30
CA TYR A 19 11.43 4.89 4.81
C TYR A 19 11.94 4.69 3.38
N SER A 20 12.20 3.44 3.00
CA SER A 20 12.57 3.14 1.61
C SER A 20 11.39 3.29 0.66
N ALA A 21 11.66 3.32 -0.65
CA ALA A 21 10.63 3.36 -1.67
C ALA A 21 9.67 2.16 -1.56
N GLU A 22 10.22 0.96 -1.32
CA GLU A 22 9.44 -0.28 -1.18
C GLU A 22 8.52 -0.22 0.04
N GLN A 23 9.02 0.29 1.18
CA GLN A 23 8.23 0.46 2.39
C GLN A 23 7.08 1.44 2.19
N MET A 24 7.33 2.55 1.49
CA MET A 24 6.29 3.54 1.18
C MET A 24 5.28 2.98 0.18
N GLN A 25 5.70 2.16 -0.77
CA GLN A 25 4.82 1.50 -1.73
C GLN A 25 3.90 0.46 -1.05
N GLU A 26 4.43 -0.37 -0.16
CA GLU A 26 3.65 -1.31 0.65
C GLU A 26 2.64 -0.57 1.54
N TYR A 27 3.07 0.51 2.18
CA TYR A 27 2.19 1.34 3.00
C TYR A 27 1.06 1.97 2.16
N ALA A 28 1.37 2.53 0.99
CA ALA A 28 0.38 3.10 0.08
C ALA A 28 -0.64 2.04 -0.37
N LYS A 29 -0.18 0.84 -0.71
CA LYS A 29 -1.04 -0.31 -1.06
C LYS A 29 -1.97 -0.69 0.09
N ALA A 30 -1.46 -0.72 1.33
CA ALA A 30 -2.26 -1.01 2.51
C ALA A 30 -3.32 0.09 2.78
N GLN A 31 -2.98 1.37 2.61
CA GLN A 31 -3.93 2.46 2.76
C GLN A 31 -5.00 2.45 1.66
N ALA A 32 -4.64 2.16 0.41
CA ALA A 32 -5.60 2.02 -0.68
C ALA A 32 -6.63 0.92 -0.38
N LYS A 33 -6.16 -0.24 0.09
CA LYS A 33 -7.05 -1.32 0.55
C LYS A 33 -7.94 -0.88 1.71
N LYS A 34 -7.41 -0.14 2.68
CA LYS A 34 -8.18 0.36 3.84
C LYS A 34 -9.28 1.33 3.46
N VAL A 35 -8.98 2.35 2.65
CA VAL A 35 -9.97 3.33 2.16
C VAL A 35 -11.08 2.60 1.39
N PHE A 36 -10.70 1.60 0.58
CA PHE A 36 -11.64 0.77 -0.14
C PHE A 36 -12.58 -0.03 0.78
N TRP A 37 -12.04 -0.78 1.75
CA TRP A 37 -12.86 -1.55 2.70
C TRP A 37 -13.85 -0.69 3.49
N ASN A 38 -13.49 0.56 3.79
CA ASN A 38 -14.39 1.52 4.44
C ASN A 38 -15.45 2.12 3.49
N SER A 39 -15.15 2.24 2.19
CA SER A 39 -16.01 2.94 1.23
C SER A 39 -16.95 2.02 0.44
N VAL A 40 -16.67 0.71 0.40
CA VAL A 40 -17.39 -0.23 -0.46
C VAL A 40 -18.65 -0.74 0.19
N LYS A 41 -19.77 -0.16 -0.25
CA LYS A 41 -21.10 -0.77 -0.15
C LYS A 41 -21.29 -1.66 -1.39
N GLY A 42 -20.86 -2.91 -1.32
CA GLY A 42 -20.90 -3.87 -2.43
C GLY A 42 -20.85 -5.31 -1.94
N THR A 43 -21.11 -6.26 -2.84
CA THR A 43 -21.12 -7.69 -2.54
C THR A 43 -19.70 -8.22 -2.25
N SER A 44 -19.60 -9.44 -1.72
CA SER A 44 -18.32 -10.10 -1.46
C SER A 44 -17.44 -10.23 -2.72
N GLU A 45 -18.07 -10.37 -3.90
CA GLU A 45 -17.37 -10.51 -5.19
C GLU A 45 -16.78 -9.19 -5.68
N ASP A 46 -17.52 -8.07 -5.55
CA ASP A 46 -17.00 -6.73 -5.89
C ASP A 46 -15.75 -6.39 -5.08
N ARG A 47 -15.73 -6.80 -3.81
CA ARG A 47 -14.59 -6.63 -2.90
C ARG A 47 -13.36 -7.43 -3.35
N LEU A 48 -13.57 -8.66 -3.83
CA LEU A 48 -12.51 -9.52 -4.35
C LEU A 48 -11.96 -9.03 -5.68
N LEU A 49 -12.83 -8.57 -6.58
CA LEU A 49 -12.43 -8.05 -7.89
C LEU A 49 -11.56 -6.80 -7.72
N LEU A 50 -11.99 -5.85 -6.89
CA LEU A 50 -11.24 -4.62 -6.69
C LEU A 50 -9.95 -4.82 -5.88
N ALA A 51 -9.91 -5.77 -4.94
CA ALA A 51 -8.65 -6.14 -4.28
C ALA A 51 -7.61 -6.61 -5.30
N ARG A 52 -8.03 -7.41 -6.30
CA ARG A 52 -7.15 -7.82 -7.42
C ARG A 52 -6.76 -6.63 -8.30
N SER A 53 -7.66 -5.69 -8.57
CA SER A 53 -7.33 -4.48 -9.34
C SER A 53 -6.29 -3.61 -8.64
N ILE A 54 -6.36 -3.47 -7.31
CA ILE A 54 -5.32 -2.79 -6.52
C ILE A 54 -4.01 -3.58 -6.61
N ASP A 55 -4.05 -4.90 -6.49
CA ASP A 55 -2.83 -5.71 -6.62
C ASP A 55 -2.20 -5.59 -8.02
N TYR A 56 -3.01 -5.50 -9.08
CA TYR A 56 -2.58 -5.29 -10.46
C TYR A 56 -1.92 -3.92 -10.66
N ALA A 57 -2.56 -2.84 -10.21
CA ALA A 57 -2.05 -1.47 -10.37
C ALA A 57 -0.67 -1.25 -9.71
N PHE A 58 -0.39 -2.00 -8.63
CA PHE A 58 0.91 -1.95 -7.95
C PHE A 58 1.94 -2.93 -8.51
N LYS A 59 1.57 -3.78 -9.47
CA LYS A 59 2.44 -4.79 -10.08
C LYS A 59 3.15 -4.26 -11.34
N GLU A 60 2.50 -3.39 -12.12
CA GLU A 60 3.07 -2.84 -13.36
C GLU A 60 4.29 -1.92 -13.13
N VAL A 61 4.41 -1.27 -11.97
CA VAL A 61 5.53 -0.34 -11.71
C VAL A 61 6.85 -1.04 -11.35
N GLN A 62 6.86 -2.36 -11.12
CA GLN A 62 8.09 -3.09 -10.75
C GLN A 62 8.92 -3.57 -11.96
N ASP A 63 8.35 -3.63 -13.17
CA ASP A 63 9.02 -4.17 -14.36
C ASP A 63 9.57 -3.09 -15.33
N ASP A 64 9.32 -1.79 -15.07
CA ASP A 64 9.69 -0.68 -15.97
C ASP A 64 10.95 0.11 -15.56
N GLU A 65 11.71 -0.33 -14.57
CA GLU A 65 13.06 0.20 -14.30
C GLU A 65 14.13 -0.73 -14.93
N VAL A 66 14.46 -0.49 -16.20
CA VAL A 66 15.69 -0.93 -16.90
C VAL A 66 16.62 0.25 -17.10
#